data_AF-A0A7W0R0U3-F1
#
_entry.id   AF-A0A7W0R0U3-F1
#
_cell.length_a   1.000
_cell.length_b   1.000
_cell.length_c   1.000
_cell.angle_alpha   90.00
_cell.angle_beta   90.00
_cell.angle_gamma   90.00
#
_symmetry.space_group_name_H-M   'P 1'
#
loop_
_entity.id
_entity.type
_entity.pdbx_description
1 polymer ?
#
loop_
_entity_poly.entity_id
_entity_poly.type
_entity_poly.pdbx_seq_one_letter_code
_entity_poly.pdbx_strand_id
1 'polypeptide(L)'
;HLARPPGIRRPADQGAHGAAFALPILQGDRLVGKVDASAGRKSSHVQVHAIHHDVAFTRSMTAAVDAELDALAEWLRLDGVRHE
;
A
#
# COMPACT_ATOMS: atom_id res chain seq x y z
N HIS A 1 31.32 37.79 19.86
CA HIS A 1 31.32 36.56 19.04
C HIS A 1 30.52 35.50 19.80
N LEU A 2 29.18 35.54 19.67
CA LEU A 2 28.26 34.63 20.37
C LEU A 2 27.93 33.48 19.44
N ALA A 3 28.42 32.29 19.76
CA ALA A 3 28.13 31.06 19.05
C ALA A 3 26.63 30.73 19.19
N ARG A 4 25.95 30.62 18.04
CA ARG A 4 24.55 30.23 17.92
C ARG A 4 24.41 28.74 18.30
N PRO A 5 23.43 28.34 19.13
CA PRO A 5 23.22 26.92 19.43
C PRO A 5 22.76 26.15 18.17
N PRO A 6 23.13 24.87 18.02
CA PRO A 6 22.76 24.07 16.86
C PRO A 6 21.25 23.90 16.78
N GLY A 7 20.72 24.19 15.59
CA GLY A 7 19.30 24.16 15.30
C GLY A 7 18.69 22.79 15.61
N ILE A 8 17.52 22.84 16.23
CA ILE A 8 16.56 21.75 16.24
C ILE A 8 16.39 21.33 14.77
N ARG A 9 16.94 20.17 14.42
CA ARG A 9 16.61 19.49 13.18
C ARG A 9 15.10 19.24 13.25
N ARG A 10 14.30 20.06 12.55
CA ARG A 10 12.93 19.66 12.22
C ARG A 10 13.05 18.26 11.62
N PRO A 11 12.28 17.26 12.08
CA PRO A 11 12.22 16.00 11.36
C PRO A 11 11.96 16.38 9.91
N ALA A 12 12.78 15.86 9.01
CA ALA A 12 12.55 15.97 7.57
C ALA A 12 11.06 15.78 7.38
N ASP A 13 10.44 16.72 6.66
CA ASP A 13 9.07 16.61 6.17
C ASP A 13 8.84 15.14 5.81
N GLN A 14 8.18 14.38 6.70
CA GLN A 14 7.73 13.02 6.40
C GLN A 14 6.54 13.23 5.50
N GLY A 15 6.86 13.73 4.31
CA GLY A 15 5.92 14.34 3.42
C GLY A 15 5.12 13.21 2.80
N ALA A 16 3.89 13.06 3.27
CA ALA A 16 2.89 12.06 2.94
C ALA A 16 3.18 10.66 3.47
N HIS A 17 2.67 10.42 4.68
CA HIS A 17 2.28 9.09 5.12
C HIS A 17 1.24 8.55 4.15
N GLY A 18 1.68 7.78 3.15
CA GLY A 18 0.81 6.78 2.56
C GLY A 18 0.33 5.86 3.68
N ALA A 19 -0.96 5.55 3.72
CA ALA A 19 -1.47 4.58 4.66
C ALA A 19 -1.03 3.18 4.21
N ALA A 20 -0.43 2.41 5.10
CA ALA A 20 -0.11 1.01 4.85
C ALA A 20 -1.32 0.15 5.22
N PHE A 21 -1.68 -0.77 4.35
CA PHE A 21 -2.82 -1.67 4.47
C PHE A 21 -2.31 -3.11 4.33
N ALA A 22 -2.61 -3.92 5.33
CA ALA A 22 -2.49 -5.38 5.25
C ALA A 22 -3.89 -5.94 4.93
N LEU A 23 -4.14 -6.27 3.67
CA LEU A 23 -5.45 -6.70 3.20
C LEU A 23 -5.52 -8.23 3.18
N PRO A 24 -6.46 -8.86 3.90
CA PRO A 24 -6.66 -10.29 3.81
C PRO A 24 -7.21 -10.66 2.44
N ILE A 25 -6.61 -11.64 1.78
CA ILE A 25 -7.13 -12.20 0.53
C ILE A 25 -8.08 -13.33 0.91
N LEU A 26 -9.36 -13.13 0.66
CA LEU A 26 -10.41 -14.10 0.93
C LEU A 26 -10.89 -14.75 -0.36
N GLN A 27 -11.02 -16.08 -0.36
CA GLN A 27 -11.70 -16.82 -1.41
C GLN A 27 -12.89 -17.55 -0.79
N GLY A 28 -14.08 -16.99 -0.97
CA GLY A 28 -15.25 -17.39 -0.17
C GLY A 28 -14.99 -17.10 1.31
N ASP A 29 -15.08 -18.13 2.16
CA ASP A 29 -14.83 -18.04 3.60
C ASP A 29 -13.38 -18.34 4.01
N ARG A 30 -12.47 -18.54 3.06
CA ARG A 30 -11.09 -18.95 3.35
C ARG A 30 -10.10 -17.81 3.16
N LEU A 31 -9.31 -17.53 4.19
CA LEU A 31 -8.10 -16.72 4.09
C LEU A 31 -7.03 -17.50 3.32
N VAL A 32 -6.69 -16.98 2.14
CA VAL A 32 -5.74 -17.62 1.21
C VAL A 32 -4.43 -16.85 1.10
N GLY A 33 -4.34 -15.66 1.70
CA GLY A 33 -3.11 -14.88 1.75
C GLY A 33 -3.33 -13.47 2.30
N LYS A 34 -2.32 -12.63 2.17
CA LYS A 34 -2.40 -11.19 2.48
C LYS A 34 -1.66 -10.36 1.44
N VAL A 35 -2.18 -9.17 1.16
CA VAL A 35 -1.48 -8.14 0.40
C VAL A 35 -0.99 -7.08 1.37
N ASP A 36 0.30 -6.81 1.34
CA ASP A 36 0.89 -5.64 1.98
C ASP A 36 1.00 -4.54 0.91
N ALA A 37 0.16 -3.51 1.05
CA ALA A 37 0.10 -2.39 0.12
C ALA A 37 0.17 -1.05 0.86
N SER A 38 0.59 0.00 0.18
CA SER A 38 0.49 1.38 0.67
C SER A 38 -0.28 2.24 -0.32
N ALA A 39 -1.11 3.15 0.17
CA ALA A 39 -1.82 4.09 -0.68
C ALA A 39 -1.49 5.51 -0.25
N GLY A 40 -0.96 6.31 -1.18
CA GLY A 40 -0.51 7.65 -0.90
C GLY A 40 -1.04 8.65 -1.93
N ARG A 41 -1.68 9.71 -1.46
CA ARG A 41 -2.12 10.83 -2.32
C ARG A 41 -0.98 11.49 -3.10
N LYS A 42 0.27 11.41 -2.60
CA LYS A 42 1.46 11.89 -3.33
C LYS A 42 1.88 10.95 -4.47
N SER A 43 1.67 9.64 -4.31
CA SER A 43 1.95 8.66 -5.36
C SER A 43 0.83 8.62 -6.38
N SER A 44 -0.40 9.01 -5.97
CA SER A 44 -1.64 8.86 -6.73
C SER A 44 -1.93 7.41 -7.14
N HIS A 45 -1.27 6.42 -6.53
CA HIS A 45 -1.47 5.00 -6.82
C HIS A 45 -1.47 4.19 -5.51
N VAL A 46 -2.09 3.02 -5.54
CA VAL A 46 -1.90 1.96 -4.55
C VAL A 46 -0.64 1.19 -4.93
N GLN A 47 0.36 1.16 -4.06
CA GLN A 47 1.62 0.46 -4.25
C GLN A 47 1.56 -0.89 -3.53
N VAL A 48 1.69 -1.98 -4.25
CA VAL A 48 1.74 -3.34 -3.71
C VAL A 48 3.20 -3.70 -3.42
N HIS A 49 3.54 -3.83 -2.14
CA HIS A 49 4.89 -4.17 -1.70
C HIS A 49 5.13 -5.67 -1.68
N ALA A 50 4.16 -6.44 -1.20
CA ALA A 50 4.26 -7.88 -1.13
C ALA A 50 2.88 -8.54 -1.19
N ILE A 51 2.84 -9.70 -1.83
CA ILE A 51 1.69 -10.61 -1.78
C ILE A 51 2.17 -11.89 -1.13
N HIS A 52 1.67 -12.16 0.07
CA HIS A 52 1.93 -13.41 0.76
C HIS A 52 0.84 -14.41 0.41
N HIS A 53 1.24 -15.47 -0.29
CA HIS A 53 0.37 -16.56 -0.68
C HIS A 53 0.43 -17.64 0.39
N ASP A 54 -0.67 -17.84 1.13
CA ASP A 54 -0.81 -18.97 2.07
C ASP A 54 -1.14 -20.29 1.32
N VAL A 55 -1.60 -20.16 0.07
CA VAL A 55 -1.89 -21.28 -0.84
C VAL A 55 -1.39 -20.96 -2.25
N ALA A 56 -1.22 -21.97 -3.10
CA ALA A 56 -0.88 -21.74 -4.49
C ALA A 56 -1.96 -20.90 -5.19
N PHE A 57 -1.61 -19.69 -5.61
CA PHE A 57 -2.54 -18.81 -6.32
C PHE A 57 -2.77 -19.33 -7.73
N THR A 58 -4.03 -19.47 -8.08
CA THR A 58 -4.42 -19.67 -9.47
C THR A 58 -4.50 -18.32 -10.17
N ARG A 59 -4.42 -18.31 -11.51
CA ARG A 59 -4.57 -17.10 -12.31
C ARG A 59 -5.87 -16.34 -12.02
N SER A 60 -6.95 -17.07 -11.72
CA SER A 60 -8.23 -16.46 -11.34
C SER A 60 -8.19 -15.78 -9.97
N MET A 61 -7.42 -16.31 -9.02
CA MET A 61 -7.23 -15.68 -7.70
C MET A 61 -6.42 -14.40 -7.81
N THR A 62 -5.36 -14.39 -8.62
CA THR A 62 -4.59 -13.17 -8.91
C THR A 62 -5.49 -12.10 -9.54
N ALA A 63 -6.27 -12.46 -10.55
CA ALA A 63 -7.18 -11.51 -11.20
C ALA A 63 -8.25 -10.95 -10.24
N ALA A 64 -8.75 -11.77 -9.30
CA ALA A 64 -9.67 -11.30 -8.28
C ALA A 64 -9.00 -10.31 -7.32
N VAL A 65 -7.77 -10.61 -6.88
CA VAL A 65 -6.99 -9.70 -6.03
C VAL A 65 -6.73 -8.36 -6.73
N ASP A 66 -6.33 -8.41 -8.01
CA ASP A 66 -6.08 -7.19 -8.79
C ASP A 66 -7.35 -6.34 -8.91
N ALA A 67 -8.52 -6.96 -9.15
CA ALA A 67 -9.79 -6.25 -9.22
C ALA A 67 -10.19 -5.59 -7.89
N GLU A 68 -9.95 -6.25 -6.76
CA GLU A 68 -10.21 -5.67 -5.43
C GLU A 68 -9.25 -4.50 -5.12
N LEU A 69 -7.98 -4.59 -5.54
CA LEU A 69 -7.01 -3.52 -5.40
C LEU A 69 -7.36 -2.31 -6.29
N ASP A 70 -7.84 -2.54 -7.51
CA ASP A 70 -8.34 -1.48 -8.39
C ASP A 70 -9.59 -0.80 -7.80
N ALA A 71 -10.54 -1.58 -7.26
CA ALA A 71 -11.70 -1.03 -6.56
C ALA A 71 -11.28 -0.18 -5.34
N LEU A 72 -10.23 -0.59 -4.61
CA LEU A 72 -9.66 0.19 -3.52
C LEU A 72 -9.03 1.49 -4.04
N ALA A 73 -8.30 1.45 -5.17
CA ALA A 73 -7.74 2.64 -5.78
C ALA A 73 -8.84 3.64 -6.18
N GLU A 74 -9.92 3.17 -6.81
CA GLU A 74 -11.09 3.98 -7.15
C GLU A 74 -11.74 4.61 -5.92
N TRP A 75 -11.96 3.82 -4.86
CA TRP A 75 -12.56 4.30 -3.61
C TRP A 75 -11.71 5.38 -2.94
N LEU A 76 -10.39 5.23 -2.99
CA LEU A 76 -9.42 6.21 -2.49
C LEU A 76 -9.19 7.39 -3.45
N ARG A 77 -9.82 7.38 -4.63
CA ARG A 77 -9.63 8.36 -5.73
C ARG A 77 -8.17 8.47 -6.17
N LEU A 78 -7.55 7.32 -6.38
CA LEU A 78 -6.21 7.18 -6.93
C LEU A 78 -6.30 6.76 -8.41
N ASP A 79 -5.21 6.95 -9.14
CA ASP A 79 -5.12 6.70 -10.58
C ASP A 79 -5.04 5.20 -10.93
N GLY A 80 -4.73 4.35 -9.96
CA GLY A 80 -4.69 2.89 -10.12
C GLY A 80 -3.75 2.18 -9.15
N VAL A 81 -3.38 0.95 -9.49
CA VAL A 81 -2.48 0.08 -8.70
C VAL A 81 -1.12 -0.07 -9.41
N ARG A 82 -0.04 -0.13 -8.63
CA ARG A 82 1.31 -0.44 -9.09
C ARG A 82 1.91 -1.55 -8.24
N HIS A 83 2.64 -2.44 -8.90
CA HIS A 83 3.48 -3.45 -8.26
C HIS A 83 4.93 -2.94 -8.29
N GLU A 84 5.67 -3.09 -7.18
CA GLU A 84 7.12 -2.79 -7.14
C GLU A 84 7.99 -4.03 -7.34
#